data_AF-A0A6P9EIP8-F1
#
_entry.id   AF-A0A6P9EIP8-F1
#
_cell.length_a   1.000
_cell.length_b   1.000
_cell.length_c   1.000
_cell.angle_alpha   90.00
_cell.angle_beta   90.00
_cell.angle_gamma   90.00
#
_symmetry.space_group_name_H-M   'P 1'
#
loop_
_entity.id
_entity.type
_entity.pdbx_description
1 polymer ?
#
loop_
_entity_poly.entity_id
_entity_poly.type
_entity_poly.pdbx_seq_one_letter_code
_entity_poly.pdbx_strand_id
1 'polypeptide(L)'
;MSDHSPMFIEFMKDPFTYGSSPFRFQQMWIEYPDFMSFVQMVWSEPMVGTGLVKLASKLKKLKVALREWNKRVFGQTNTQIAILEEKVEGVEHLLHSNWDNEVERELVRYSTELSTWRRREDIRLAQMAKIKWRMESDRNSKFFHVWLSNKMHRKIHKLRTTDGLEFNSLEEIHLGAVEYLVPTKIKSAKRVVGFNKLNFTGY
;
A
#
# COMPACT_ATOMS: atom_id res chain seq x y z
N MET A 1 -24.41 18.00 35.95
CA MET A 1 -23.62 16.83 35.53
C MET A 1 -23.92 16.65 34.05
N SER A 2 -22.90 16.72 33.19
CA SER A 2 -23.11 16.70 31.75
C SER A 2 -23.24 15.25 31.28
N ASP A 3 -24.38 14.94 30.69
CA ASP A 3 -24.72 13.63 30.13
C ASP A 3 -24.07 13.52 28.74
N HIS A 4 -22.74 13.34 28.72
CA HIS A 4 -22.01 13.05 27.49
C HIS A 4 -21.95 11.54 27.31
N SER A 5 -22.95 10.98 26.62
CA SER A 5 -22.85 9.62 26.10
C SER A 5 -21.75 9.57 25.02
N PRO A 6 -20.70 8.75 25.20
CA PRO A 6 -19.66 8.58 24.19
C PRO A 6 -20.25 7.86 22.96
N MET A 7 -20.16 8.49 21.79
CA MET A 7 -20.51 7.86 20.52
C MET A 7 -19.42 6.84 20.17
N PHE A 8 -19.74 5.56 20.29
CA PHE A 8 -18.90 4.47 19.78
C PHE A 8 -18.96 4.46 18.26
N ILE A 9 -17.90 4.94 17.61
CA ILE A 9 -17.69 4.75 16.17
C ILE A 9 -16.93 3.43 16.02
N GLU A 10 -17.68 2.36 15.80
CA GLU A 10 -17.09 1.10 15.38
C GLU A 10 -16.70 1.23 13.90
N PHE A 11 -15.40 1.31 13.62
CA PHE A 11 -14.89 1.22 12.25
C PHE A 11 -15.13 -0.21 11.75
N MET A 12 -16.36 -0.50 11.32
CA MET A 12 -16.66 -1.72 10.57
C MET A 12 -15.65 -1.81 9.43
N LYS A 13 -15.03 -3.00 9.27
CA LYS A 13 -14.18 -3.30 8.12
C LYS A 13 -14.90 -2.79 6.87
N ASP A 14 -14.19 -2.00 6.04
CA ASP A 14 -14.69 -1.51 4.76
C ASP A 14 -15.41 -2.68 4.06
N PRO A 15 -16.76 -2.63 3.88
CA PRO A 15 -17.52 -3.73 3.28
C PRO A 15 -17.07 -3.99 1.83
N PHE A 16 -16.26 -3.09 1.27
CA PHE A 16 -15.57 -3.22 -0.01
C PHE A 16 -14.09 -3.61 0.14
N THR A 17 -13.75 -4.37 1.19
CA THR A 17 -12.47 -5.07 1.32
C THR A 17 -12.69 -6.57 1.52
N TYR A 18 -12.22 -7.37 0.56
CA TYR A 18 -12.32 -8.83 0.57
C TYR A 18 -10.92 -9.45 0.39
N GLY A 19 -10.63 -10.49 1.18
CA GLY A 19 -9.38 -11.25 1.14
C GLY A 19 -8.16 -10.55 1.77
N SER A 20 -7.01 -11.22 1.72
CA SER A 20 -5.75 -10.67 2.24
C SER A 20 -5.25 -9.53 1.34
N SER A 21 -4.79 -8.43 1.94
CA SER A 21 -4.19 -7.33 1.17
C SER A 21 -3.07 -7.84 0.25
N PRO A 22 -3.10 -7.49 -1.05
CA PRO A 22 -2.10 -7.95 -1.99
C PRO A 22 -0.72 -7.44 -1.58
N PHE A 23 0.30 -8.28 -1.74
CA PHE A 23 1.67 -7.81 -1.61
C PHE A 23 1.99 -6.84 -2.75
N ARG A 24 2.50 -5.67 -2.40
CA ARG A 24 2.98 -4.67 -3.35
C ARG A 24 4.40 -4.35 -2.98
N PHE A 25 5.30 -4.54 -3.94
CA PHE A 25 6.66 -4.03 -3.85
C PHE A 25 6.60 -2.51 -3.64
N GLN A 26 7.45 -1.96 -2.77
CA GLN A 26 7.54 -0.51 -2.59
C GLN A 26 8.90 -0.03 -3.09
N GLN A 27 8.89 0.93 -4.00
CA GLN A 27 10.09 1.47 -4.64
C GLN A 27 11.06 2.06 -3.60
N MET A 28 10.54 2.65 -2.52
CA MET A 28 11.35 3.21 -1.43
C MET A 28 12.27 2.19 -0.75
N TRP A 29 11.99 0.88 -0.86
CA TRP A 29 12.85 -0.15 -0.32
C TRP A 29 14.23 -0.15 -0.95
N ILE A 30 14.32 0.18 -2.24
CA ILE A 30 15.58 0.19 -3.00
C ILE A 30 16.54 1.26 -2.47
N GLU A 31 16.02 2.34 -1.89
CA GLU A 31 16.83 3.41 -1.30
C GLU A 31 17.40 3.04 0.08
N TYR A 32 17.02 1.89 0.64
CA TYR A 32 17.59 1.42 1.90
C TYR A 32 18.90 0.66 1.64
N PRO A 33 20.02 1.05 2.27
CA PRO A 33 21.35 0.50 1.99
C PRO A 33 21.40 -1.04 1.99
N ASP A 34 20.75 -1.67 2.97
CA ASP A 34 20.82 -3.13 3.16
C ASP A 34 19.75 -3.91 2.38
N PHE A 35 18.94 -3.26 1.54
CA PHE A 35 17.82 -3.92 0.87
C PHE A 35 18.28 -5.09 -0.01
N MET A 36 19.29 -4.88 -0.86
CA MET A 36 19.78 -5.92 -1.75
C MET A 36 20.44 -7.07 -0.99
N SER A 37 21.21 -6.76 0.04
CA SER A 37 21.82 -7.75 0.95
C SER A 37 20.75 -8.61 1.63
N PHE A 38 19.67 -8.00 2.12
CA PHE A 38 18.54 -8.70 2.71
C PHE A 38 17.85 -9.62 1.70
N VAL A 39 17.57 -9.16 0.49
CA VAL A 39 16.96 -9.97 -0.57
C VAL A 39 17.85 -11.16 -0.93
N GLN A 40 19.16 -10.94 -1.08
CA GLN A 40 20.11 -11.99 -1.41
C GLN A 40 20.17 -13.05 -0.32
N MET A 41 20.21 -12.64 0.95
CA MET A 41 20.20 -13.55 2.10
C MET A 41 18.98 -14.47 2.06
N VAL A 42 17.77 -13.92 1.89
CA VAL A 42 16.52 -14.70 1.85
C VAL A 42 16.45 -15.59 0.61
N TRP A 43 16.97 -15.12 -0.53
CA TRP A 43 16.94 -15.84 -1.80
C TRP A 43 17.91 -17.01 -1.87
N SER A 44 19.02 -16.93 -1.12
CA SER A 44 20.09 -17.93 -1.14
C SER A 44 19.70 -19.23 -0.43
N GLU A 45 18.61 -19.23 0.33
CA GLU A 45 18.17 -20.42 1.04
C GLU A 45 17.79 -21.58 0.08
N PRO A 46 18.25 -22.80 0.38
CA PRO A 46 17.98 -23.96 -0.45
C PRO A 46 16.49 -24.34 -0.41
N MET A 47 15.95 -24.69 -1.58
CA MET A 47 14.54 -25.10 -1.74
C MET A 47 14.45 -26.47 -2.41
N VAL A 48 13.57 -27.30 -1.88
CA VAL A 48 13.23 -28.63 -2.42
C VAL A 48 12.16 -28.50 -3.50
N GLY A 49 12.21 -29.35 -4.53
CA GLY A 49 11.21 -29.41 -5.61
C GLY A 49 11.82 -29.31 -7.02
N THR A 50 10.97 -29.20 -8.04
CA THR A 50 11.37 -29.01 -9.45
C THR A 50 11.37 -27.51 -9.82
N GLY A 51 11.96 -27.13 -10.95
CA GLY A 51 12.27 -25.73 -11.32
C GLY A 51 11.23 -24.67 -10.91
N LEU A 52 9.99 -24.76 -11.43
CA LEU A 52 8.93 -23.80 -11.13
C LEU A 52 8.45 -23.87 -9.66
N VAL A 53 8.46 -25.06 -9.05
CA VAL A 53 8.09 -25.24 -7.63
C VAL A 53 9.13 -24.56 -6.72
N LYS A 54 10.42 -24.66 -7.06
CA LYS A 54 11.49 -23.94 -6.35
C LYS A 54 11.31 -22.43 -6.48
N LEU A 55 11.05 -21.93 -7.70
CA LEU A 55 10.85 -20.50 -7.94
C LEU A 55 9.64 -19.96 -7.16
N ALA A 56 8.50 -20.64 -7.23
CA ALA A 56 7.29 -20.25 -6.50
C ALA A 56 7.53 -20.23 -4.97
N SER A 57 8.24 -21.22 -4.45
CA SER A 57 8.61 -21.30 -3.03
C SER A 57 9.52 -20.15 -2.62
N LYS A 58 10.55 -19.83 -3.42
CA LYS A 58 11.44 -18.68 -3.15
C LYS A 58 10.68 -17.35 -3.14
N LEU A 59 9.81 -17.12 -4.13
CA LEU A 59 8.99 -15.91 -4.20
C LEU A 59 8.03 -15.80 -3.00
N LYS A 60 7.40 -16.90 -2.59
CA LYS A 60 6.52 -16.94 -1.41
C LYS A 60 7.28 -16.59 -0.14
N LYS A 61 8.46 -17.17 0.04
CA LYS A 61 9.34 -16.89 1.19
C LYS A 61 9.80 -15.43 1.21
N LEU A 62 10.28 -14.92 0.08
CA LEU A 62 10.73 -13.54 -0.06
C LEU A 62 9.59 -12.55 0.24
N LYS A 63 8.38 -12.81 -0.25
CA LYS A 63 7.19 -12.02 0.07
C LYS A 63 6.92 -11.92 1.57
N VAL A 64 7.03 -13.02 2.31
CA VAL A 64 6.81 -13.03 3.77
C VAL A 64 7.91 -12.24 4.46
N ALA A 65 9.18 -12.52 4.13
CA ALA A 65 10.33 -11.83 4.71
C ALA A 65 10.28 -10.31 4.46
N LEU A 66 9.94 -9.88 3.25
CA LEU A 66 9.81 -8.45 2.91
C LEU A 66 8.67 -7.76 3.66
N ARG A 67 7.56 -8.45 3.93
CA ARG A 67 6.46 -7.89 4.72
C ARG A 67 6.89 -7.59 6.15
N GLU A 68 7.64 -8.49 6.76
CA GLU A 68 8.12 -8.33 8.12
C GLU A 68 9.25 -7.31 8.20
N TRP A 69 10.20 -7.37 7.28
CA TRP A 69 11.27 -6.39 7.16
C TRP A 69 10.73 -4.98 6.94
N ASN A 70 9.73 -4.79 6.07
CA ASN A 70 9.10 -3.49 5.84
C ASN A 70 8.47 -2.93 7.12
N LYS A 71 7.77 -3.76 7.91
CA LYS A 71 7.19 -3.33 9.19
C LYS A 71 8.28 -2.89 10.18
N ARG A 72 9.39 -3.63 10.24
CA ARG A 72 10.49 -3.37 11.17
C ARG A 72 11.31 -2.14 10.78
N VAL A 73 11.59 -1.95 9.49
CA VAL A 73 12.51 -0.91 8.99
C VAL A 73 11.80 0.39 8.65
N PHE A 74 10.64 0.31 8.00
CA PHE A 74 9.90 1.50 7.54
C PHE A 74 8.70 1.81 8.43
N GLY A 75 8.03 0.77 8.96
CA GLY A 75 6.85 0.94 9.79
C GLY A 75 5.79 1.82 9.13
N GLN A 76 5.32 2.81 9.86
CA GLN A 76 4.47 3.89 9.33
C GLN A 76 5.34 5.11 9.01
N THR A 77 5.62 5.34 7.73
CA THR A 77 6.51 6.42 7.26
C THR A 77 6.10 7.80 7.81
N ASN A 78 4.79 8.09 7.85
CA ASN A 78 4.27 9.36 8.37
C ASN A 78 4.56 9.56 9.85
N THR A 79 4.52 8.50 10.66
CA THR A 79 4.86 8.57 12.09
C THR A 79 6.33 8.92 12.26
N GLN A 80 7.21 8.32 11.45
CA GLN A 80 8.63 8.62 11.50
C GLN A 80 8.95 10.05 11.06
N ILE A 81 8.24 10.55 10.05
CA ILE A 81 8.33 11.95 9.62
C ILE A 81 7.91 12.88 10.75
N ALA A 82 6.77 12.64 11.40
CA ALA A 82 6.27 13.46 12.49
C ALA A 82 7.24 13.50 13.70
N ILE A 83 7.80 12.35 14.08
CA ILE A 83 8.80 12.26 15.16
C ILE A 83 10.05 13.10 14.81
N LEU A 84 10.48 13.07 13.55
CA LEU A 84 11.65 13.84 13.11
C LEU A 84 11.35 15.33 13.00
N GLU A 85 10.14 15.72 12.60
CA GLU A 85 9.69 17.12 12.61
C GLU A 85 9.70 17.69 14.04
N GLU A 86 9.17 16.95 15.01
CA GLU A 86 9.19 17.35 16.43
C GLU A 86 10.62 17.49 16.96
N LYS A 87 11.52 16.57 16.60
CA LYS A 87 12.94 16.67 16.97
C LYS A 87 13.63 17.88 16.36
N VAL A 88 13.38 18.17 15.08
CA VAL A 88 13.94 19.35 14.41
C VAL A 88 13.45 20.62 15.10
N GLU A 89 12.14 20.75 15.33
CA GLU A 89 11.54 21.91 16.01
C GLU A 89 12.11 22.11 17.43
N GLY A 90 12.24 21.02 18.20
CA GLY A 90 12.82 21.08 19.53
C GLY A 90 14.28 21.56 19.54
N VAL A 91 15.10 21.07 18.60
CA VAL A 91 16.52 21.47 18.48
C VAL A 91 16.65 22.91 17.97
N GLU A 92 15.80 23.34 17.03
CA GLU A 92 15.74 24.74 16.57
C GLU A 92 15.41 25.69 17.72
N HIS A 93 14.44 25.32 18.57
CA HIS A 93 14.08 26.12 19.75
C HIS A 93 15.24 26.25 20.75
N LEU A 94 16.02 25.18 20.95
CA LEU A 94 17.22 25.20 21.80
C LEU A 94 18.28 26.16 21.25
N LEU A 95 18.57 26.09 19.95
CA LEU A 95 19.53 26.97 19.28
C LEU A 95 19.11 28.44 19.30
N HIS A 96 17.81 28.70 19.20
CA HIS A 96 17.26 30.06 19.32
C HIS A 96 17.49 30.64 20.72
N SER A 97 17.43 29.79 21.75
CA SER A 97 17.62 30.21 23.14
C SER A 97 19.10 30.33 23.51
N ASN A 98 19.94 29.43 23.03
CA ASN A 98 21.39 29.44 23.24
C ASN A 98 22.11 28.73 22.10
N TRP A 99 23.06 29.41 21.46
CA TRP A 99 23.83 28.84 20.36
C TRP A 99 24.85 27.81 20.86
N ASP A 100 24.84 26.62 20.26
CA ASP A 100 25.81 25.54 20.52
C ASP A 100 26.09 24.76 19.24
N ASN A 101 27.37 24.62 18.89
CA ASN A 101 27.82 23.93 17.69
C ASN A 101 27.49 22.41 17.71
N GLU A 102 27.40 21.77 18.87
CA GLU A 102 26.96 20.36 18.95
C GLU A 102 25.46 20.23 18.65
N VAL A 103 24.65 21.13 19.20
CA VAL A 103 23.21 21.17 18.96
C VAL A 103 22.92 21.48 17.48
N GLU A 104 23.73 22.35 16.85
CA GLU A 104 23.66 22.59 15.40
C GLU A 104 23.97 21.33 14.57
N ARG A 105 24.97 20.54 14.96
CA ARG A 105 25.25 19.25 14.30
C ARG A 105 24.08 18.28 14.42
N GLU A 106 23.43 18.24 15.57
CA GLU A 106 22.22 17.43 15.75
C GLU A 106 21.08 17.89 14.85
N LEU A 107 20.89 19.21 14.71
CA LEU A 107 19.89 19.77 13.80
C LEU A 107 20.12 19.31 12.35
N VAL A 108 21.37 19.38 11.88
CA VAL A 108 21.73 18.90 10.53
C VAL A 108 21.46 17.41 10.39
N ARG A 109 21.79 16.60 11.41
CA ARG A 109 21.52 15.15 11.42
C ARG A 109 20.02 14.86 11.31
N TYR A 110 19.18 15.49 12.13
CA TYR A 110 17.74 15.26 12.08
C TYR A 110 17.11 15.81 10.79
N SER A 111 17.57 16.97 10.30
CA SER A 111 17.06 17.57 9.05
C SER A 111 17.39 16.73 7.82
N THR A 112 18.61 16.16 7.78
CA THR A 112 19.00 15.23 6.71
C THR A 112 18.20 13.95 6.79
N GLU A 113 18.04 13.37 7.98
CA GLU A 113 17.20 12.18 8.18
C GLU A 113 15.74 12.45 7.76
N LEU A 114 15.14 13.54 8.20
CA LEU A 114 13.79 13.97 7.83
C LEU A 114 13.63 14.10 6.31
N SER A 115 14.62 14.68 5.64
CA SER A 115 14.63 14.80 4.17
C SER A 115 14.62 13.43 3.48
N THR A 116 15.36 12.45 4.01
CA THR A 116 15.32 11.07 3.48
C THR A 116 13.96 10.40 3.69
N TRP A 117 13.33 10.59 4.86
CA TRP A 117 12.01 10.02 5.13
C TRP A 117 10.90 10.64 4.30
N ARG A 118 10.92 11.97 4.12
CA ARG A 118 10.00 12.67 3.22
C ARG A 118 10.14 12.16 1.78
N ARG A 119 11.37 12.00 1.29
CA ARG A 119 11.62 11.43 -0.05
C ARG A 119 11.05 10.02 -0.20
N ARG A 120 11.22 9.14 0.80
CA ARG A 120 10.66 7.78 0.79
C ARG A 120 9.13 7.81 0.71
N GLU A 121 8.49 8.72 1.44
CA GLU A 121 7.04 8.91 1.40
C GLU A 121 6.57 9.41 0.04
N ASP A 122 7.26 10.38 -0.55
CA ASP A 122 6.94 10.90 -1.90
C ASP A 122 6.99 9.77 -2.94
N ILE A 123 8.03 8.93 -2.90
CA ILE A 123 8.17 7.76 -3.76
C ILE A 123 7.00 6.78 -3.56
N ARG A 124 6.63 6.51 -2.31
CA ARG A 124 5.52 5.62 -1.96
C ARG A 124 4.20 6.16 -2.51
N LEU A 125 3.92 7.45 -2.30
CA LEU A 125 2.70 8.11 -2.78
C LEU A 125 2.63 8.13 -4.31
N ALA A 126 3.71 8.46 -5.00
CA ALA A 126 3.78 8.44 -6.46
C ALA A 126 3.54 7.04 -7.04
N GLN A 127 4.14 6.01 -6.42
CA GLN A 127 3.93 4.63 -6.81
C GLN A 127 2.47 4.18 -6.60
N MET A 128 1.86 4.54 -5.47
CA MET A 128 0.44 4.27 -5.22
C MET A 128 -0.46 5.00 -6.21
N ALA A 129 -0.04 6.20 -6.62
CA ALA A 129 -0.71 7.00 -7.62
C ALA A 129 -0.56 6.45 -9.05
N LYS A 130 0.34 5.48 -9.29
CA LYS A 130 0.73 5.03 -10.65
C LYS A 130 1.15 6.20 -11.56
N ILE A 131 1.64 7.29 -10.98
CA ILE A 131 2.11 8.47 -11.73
C ILE A 131 3.61 8.27 -11.96
N LYS A 132 4.02 8.21 -13.24
CA LYS A 132 5.44 8.15 -13.61
C LYS A 132 6.05 9.49 -13.21
N TRP A 133 7.05 9.42 -12.32
CA TRP A 133 7.76 10.58 -11.78
C TRP A 133 8.21 11.51 -12.90
N ARG A 134 7.67 12.72 -12.92
CA ARG A 134 8.13 13.85 -13.72
C ARG A 134 8.34 14.96 -12.70
N MET A 135 9.55 15.05 -12.16
CA MET A 135 9.87 16.05 -11.13
C MET A 135 10.73 17.12 -11.74
N GLU A 136 10.12 18.29 -11.86
CA GLU A 136 10.77 19.56 -11.61
C GLU A 136 9.68 20.48 -11.03
N SER A 137 9.87 20.87 -9.77
CA SER A 137 9.08 21.88 -9.06
C SER A 137 7.66 21.50 -8.64
N ASP A 138 7.56 20.81 -7.49
CA ASP A 138 6.78 21.20 -6.30
C ASP A 138 6.38 19.92 -5.52
N ARG A 139 6.84 19.80 -4.27
CA ARG A 139 6.70 18.58 -3.44
C ARG A 139 5.29 18.53 -2.83
N ASN A 140 4.28 18.31 -3.67
CA ASN A 140 2.89 18.38 -3.25
C ASN A 140 2.34 17.00 -2.82
N SER A 141 2.65 16.57 -1.60
CA SER A 141 2.06 15.37 -0.99
C SER A 141 0.53 15.44 -0.93
N LYS A 142 -0.05 16.65 -0.74
CA LYS A 142 -1.51 16.88 -0.74
C LYS A 142 -2.15 16.49 -2.07
N PHE A 143 -1.49 16.78 -3.20
CA PHE A 143 -1.95 16.35 -4.53
C PHE A 143 -2.11 14.83 -4.58
N PHE A 144 -1.12 14.06 -4.11
CA PHE A 144 -1.20 12.61 -4.09
C PHE A 144 -2.29 12.11 -3.15
N HIS A 145 -2.46 12.71 -1.97
CA HIS A 145 -3.53 12.33 -1.05
C HIS A 145 -4.92 12.55 -1.66
N VAL A 146 -5.14 13.69 -2.32
CA VAL A 146 -6.40 13.98 -3.03
C VAL A 146 -6.61 13.01 -4.19
N TRP A 147 -5.57 12.76 -4.99
CA TRP A 147 -5.64 11.81 -6.11
C TRP A 147 -5.95 10.39 -5.63
N LEU A 148 -5.28 9.93 -4.56
CA LEU A 148 -5.49 8.62 -3.96
C LEU A 148 -6.90 8.49 -3.39
N SER A 149 -7.40 9.54 -2.72
CA SER A 149 -8.79 9.60 -2.27
C SER A 149 -9.75 9.42 -3.45
N ASN A 150 -9.60 10.18 -4.52
CA ASN A 150 -10.45 10.07 -5.71
C ASN A 150 -10.37 8.68 -6.37
N LYS A 151 -9.21 8.02 -6.37
CA LYS A 151 -9.08 6.64 -6.86
C LYS A 151 -9.87 5.64 -6.00
N MET A 152 -9.92 5.84 -4.69
CA MET A 152 -10.70 4.98 -3.80
C MET A 152 -12.21 5.11 -4.06
N HIS A 153 -12.67 6.28 -4.51
CA HIS A 153 -14.07 6.49 -4.92
C HIS A 153 -14.42 5.83 -6.27
N ARG A 154 -13.42 5.47 -7.09
CA ARG A 154 -13.63 4.75 -8.37
C ARG A 154 -13.68 3.23 -8.21
N LYS A 155 -13.91 2.73 -6.99
CA LYS A 155 -14.09 1.29 -6.73
C LYS A 155 -15.44 0.85 -7.29
N ILE A 156 -15.49 -0.38 -7.83
CA ILE A 156 -16.75 -0.97 -8.26
C ILE A 156 -17.47 -1.44 -7.00
N HIS A 157 -18.54 -0.73 -6.63
CA HIS A 157 -19.37 -1.06 -5.48
C HIS A 157 -20.50 -2.03 -5.81
N LYS A 158 -20.88 -2.11 -7.09
CA LYS A 158 -21.96 -2.98 -7.57
C LYS A 158 -21.63 -3.54 -8.95
N LEU A 159 -22.02 -4.78 -9.22
CA LEU A 159 -21.98 -5.38 -10.54
C LEU A 159 -23.38 -5.90 -10.88
N ARG A 160 -23.90 -5.54 -12.06
CA ARG A 160 -25.17 -6.06 -12.57
C ARG A 160 -24.93 -6.84 -13.85
N THR A 161 -25.37 -8.09 -13.86
CA THR A 161 -25.34 -8.95 -15.06
C THR A 161 -26.52 -8.62 -15.97
N THR A 162 -26.41 -8.95 -17.26
CA THR A 162 -27.51 -8.77 -18.23
C THR A 162 -28.81 -9.47 -17.85
N ASP A 163 -28.69 -10.54 -17.06
CA ASP A 163 -29.83 -11.36 -16.61
C ASP A 163 -30.51 -10.77 -15.35
N GLY A 164 -30.09 -9.59 -14.92
CA GLY A 164 -30.68 -8.87 -13.77
C GLY A 164 -30.09 -9.23 -12.41
N LEU A 165 -29.12 -10.15 -12.34
CA LEU A 165 -28.41 -10.47 -11.09
C LEU A 165 -27.54 -9.29 -10.65
N GLU A 166 -27.69 -8.89 -9.39
CA GLU A 166 -26.91 -7.83 -8.76
C GLU A 166 -26.01 -8.38 -7.67
N PHE A 167 -24.74 -7.98 -7.72
CA PHE A 167 -23.76 -8.25 -6.69
C PHE A 167 -23.44 -6.95 -5.97
N ASN A 168 -23.64 -6.94 -4.65
CA ASN A 168 -23.51 -5.75 -3.82
C ASN A 168 -22.35 -5.85 -2.80
N SER A 169 -21.68 -7.00 -2.74
CA SER A 169 -20.44 -7.19 -1.98
C SER A 169 -19.24 -7.42 -2.89
N LEU A 170 -18.04 -7.04 -2.44
CA LEU A 170 -16.82 -7.25 -3.22
C LEU A 170 -16.49 -8.74 -3.42
N GLU A 171 -16.88 -9.60 -2.47
CA GLU A 171 -16.74 -11.05 -2.57
C GLU A 171 -17.61 -11.63 -3.70
N GLU A 172 -18.88 -11.25 -3.75
CA GLU A 172 -19.80 -11.65 -4.82
C GLU A 172 -19.36 -11.12 -6.18
N ILE A 173 -18.92 -9.85 -6.24
CA ILE A 173 -18.37 -9.26 -7.47
C ILE A 173 -17.13 -10.05 -7.93
N HIS A 174 -16.26 -10.46 -7.00
CA HIS A 174 -15.09 -11.28 -7.30
C HIS A 174 -15.48 -12.66 -7.84
N LEU A 175 -16.39 -13.37 -7.15
CA LEU A 175 -16.85 -14.69 -7.56
C LEU A 175 -17.55 -14.67 -8.91
N GLY A 176 -18.46 -13.71 -9.13
CA GLY A 176 -19.14 -13.52 -10.41
C GLY A 176 -18.18 -13.19 -11.55
N ALA A 177 -17.17 -12.35 -11.30
CA ALA A 177 -16.13 -12.05 -12.29
C ALA A 177 -15.25 -13.27 -12.60
N VAL A 178 -14.91 -14.09 -11.60
CA VAL A 178 -14.17 -15.35 -11.80
C VAL A 178 -15.00 -16.33 -12.64
N GLU A 179 -16.28 -16.50 -12.33
CA GLU A 179 -17.16 -17.37 -13.12
C GLU A 179 -17.28 -16.93 -14.59
N TYR A 180 -17.38 -15.62 -14.82
CA TYR A 180 -17.45 -15.06 -16.17
C TYR A 180 -16.14 -15.20 -16.97
N LEU A 181 -14.98 -15.00 -16.32
CA LEU A 181 -13.67 -14.96 -16.98
C LEU A 181 -12.99 -16.33 -17.10
N VAL A 182 -13.40 -17.33 -16.34
CA VAL A 182 -12.92 -18.70 -16.54
C VAL A 182 -13.49 -19.23 -17.87
N PRO A 183 -12.64 -19.60 -18.85
CA PRO A 183 -13.14 -20.09 -20.12
C PRO A 183 -14.03 -21.32 -19.90
N THR A 184 -15.19 -21.29 -20.56
CA THR A 184 -16.21 -22.35 -20.71
C THR A 184 -15.68 -23.71 -21.21
N LYS A 185 -14.38 -23.95 -21.24
CA LYS A 185 -13.76 -25.22 -21.69
C LYS A 185 -13.77 -26.34 -20.64
N ILE A 186 -14.19 -26.09 -19.39
CA ILE A 186 -14.35 -27.15 -18.37
C ILE A 186 -15.82 -27.47 -18.07
N LYS A 187 -16.80 -26.72 -18.62
CA LYS A 187 -18.23 -27.06 -18.53
C LYS A 187 -18.63 -28.01 -19.68
N SER A 188 -17.91 -29.12 -19.84
CA SER A 188 -18.45 -30.29 -20.54
C SER A 188 -19.40 -31.01 -19.57
N ALA A 189 -20.63 -31.21 -20.02
CA ALA A 189 -21.75 -31.85 -19.32
C ALA A 189 -22.53 -30.96 -18.33
N LYS A 190 -23.58 -30.36 -18.91
CA LYS A 190 -24.86 -29.91 -18.33
C LYS A 190 -25.03 -28.41 -18.05
N ARG A 191 -25.87 -27.88 -18.94
CA ARG A 191 -26.75 -26.70 -18.88
C ARG A 191 -26.20 -25.43 -19.53
N VAL A 192 -26.67 -25.27 -20.76
CA VAL A 192 -26.62 -24.08 -21.63
C VAL A 192 -27.37 -22.94 -20.95
N VAL A 193 -26.70 -21.83 -20.65
CA VAL A 193 -27.29 -20.49 -20.64
C VAL A 193 -26.21 -19.53 -21.14
N GLY A 194 -26.50 -18.86 -22.26
CA GLY A 194 -25.57 -17.95 -22.92
C GLY A 194 -25.47 -16.63 -22.17
N PHE A 195 -24.25 -16.26 -21.77
CA PHE A 195 -23.95 -14.93 -21.23
C PHE A 195 -23.43 -14.03 -22.36
N ASN A 196 -24.19 -13.02 -22.73
CA ASN A 196 -23.78 -11.98 -23.68
C ASN A 196 -23.62 -10.64 -22.96
N LYS A 197 -22.42 -10.06 -23.07
CA LYS A 197 -22.00 -8.66 -22.80
C LYS A 197 -22.37 -8.04 -21.44
N LEU A 198 -21.40 -8.00 -20.52
CA LEU A 198 -21.45 -7.20 -19.29
C LEU A 198 -21.45 -5.69 -19.59
N ASN A 199 -22.35 -4.94 -18.96
CA ASN A 199 -22.33 -3.48 -18.91
C ASN A 199 -21.76 -3.02 -17.56
N PHE A 200 -20.68 -2.24 -17.60
CA PHE A 200 -20.07 -1.64 -16.42
C PHE A 200 -20.67 -0.25 -16.19
N THR A 201 -21.46 -0.09 -15.14
CA THR A 201 -21.88 1.24 -14.67
C THR A 201 -21.20 1.53 -13.34
N GLY A 202 -20.27 2.49 -13.36
CA GLY A 202 -19.68 3.06 -12.15
C GLY A 202 -20.46 4.31 -11.74
N TYR A 203 -20.79 4.43 -10.46
CA TYR A 203 -21.11 5.68 -9.79
C TYR A 203 -19.98 5.98 -8.80
#